data_AF-A0A820FNC4-F1
#
_entry.id   AF-A0A820FNC4-F1
#
_cell.length_a   1.000
_cell.length_b   1.000
_cell.length_c   1.000
_cell.angle_alpha   90.00
_cell.angle_beta   90.00
_cell.angle_gamma   90.00
#
_symmetry.space_group_name_H-M   'P 1'
#
loop_
_entity.id
_entity.type
_entity.pdbx_description
1 polymer ?
#
loop_
_entity_poly.entity_id
_entity_poly.type
_entity_poly.pdbx_seq_one_letter_code
_entity_poly.pdbx_strand_id
1 'polypeptide(L)' 'MEDELLYRGRFDHIGDRKFNSVRLFVSSTFTDTTDERNGLINHVYPRLREYCLNKYKIQFQYSDMRWGIQSTAS' A
#
# COMPACT_ATOMS: atom_id res chain seq x y z
N MET A 1 -4.11 -21.77 -30.82
CA MET A 1 -2.67 -21.59 -30.50
C MET A 1 -2.31 -20.10 -30.37
N GLU A 2 -3.07 -19.17 -30.99
CA GLU A 2 -2.81 -17.72 -30.87
C GLU A 2 -3.37 -17.09 -29.58
N ASP A 3 -4.53 -17.56 -29.08
CA ASP A 3 -5.17 -16.96 -27.88
C ASP A 3 -4.36 -17.14 -26.59
N GLU A 4 -3.57 -18.20 -26.49
CA GLU A 4 -2.81 -18.52 -25.27
C GLU A 4 -1.68 -17.49 -25.02
N LEU A 5 -1.15 -16.88 -26.09
CA LEU A 5 -0.14 -15.84 -26.00
C LEU A 5 -0.72 -14.50 -25.51
N LEU A 6 -2.01 -14.25 -25.74
CA LEU A 6 -2.68 -13.03 -25.28
C LEU A 6 -2.79 -13.00 -23.75
N TYR A 7 -3.11 -14.12 -23.12
CA TYR A 7 -3.24 -14.23 -21.67
C TYR A 7 -1.91 -14.41 -20.95
N ARG A 8 -0.86 -14.80 -21.67
CA ARG A 8 0.44 -15.08 -21.06
C ARG A 8 1.12 -13.83 -20.51
N GLY A 9 0.78 -12.62 -20.96
CA GLY A 9 1.46 -11.40 -20.56
C GLY A 9 2.93 -11.35 -21.01
N ARG A 10 3.51 -10.15 -21.10
CA ARG A 10 4.94 -9.98 -21.42
C ARG A 10 5.79 -9.91 -20.16
N PHE A 11 6.58 -10.95 -19.94
CA PHE A 11 7.48 -11.11 -18.79
C PHE A 11 8.96 -10.92 -19.18
N ASP A 12 9.24 -10.76 -20.47
CA ASP A 12 10.53 -10.75 -21.15
C ASP A 12 11.44 -9.54 -20.84
N HIS A 13 10.91 -8.53 -20.13
CA HIS A 13 11.66 -7.36 -19.67
C HIS A 13 11.22 -6.88 -18.29
N ILE A 14 10.77 -7.79 -17.42
CA ILE A 14 10.70 -7.47 -15.99
C ILE A 14 12.14 -7.39 -15.53
N GLY A 15 12.75 -6.20 -15.64
CA GLY A 15 14.13 -6.00 -15.20
C GLY A 15 14.29 -6.48 -13.75
N ASP A 16 15.54 -6.73 -13.34
CA ASP A 16 15.97 -7.01 -11.96
C ASP A 16 15.73 -5.82 -11.01
N ARG A 17 14.62 -5.11 -11.21
CA ARG A 17 14.15 -4.05 -10.36
C ARG A 17 13.76 -4.71 -9.06
N LYS A 18 14.71 -4.77 -8.13
CA LYS A 18 14.42 -5.03 -6.73
C LYS A 18 13.23 -4.14 -6.37
N PHE A 19 12.19 -4.76 -5.84
CA PHE A 19 11.01 -4.03 -5.41
C PHE A 19 11.43 -3.17 -4.21
N ASN A 20 11.75 -1.91 -4.49
CA ASN A 20 12.23 -0.97 -3.49
C ASN A 20 11.07 -0.32 -2.74
N SER A 21 9.95 -1.00 -2.54
CA SER A 21 8.78 -0.43 -1.87
C SER A 21 8.17 -1.36 -0.84
N VAL A 22 7.72 -0.76 0.26
CA VAL A 22 6.93 -1.40 1.31
C VAL A 22 5.53 -0.80 1.25
N ARG A 23 4.51 -1.65 1.16
CA ARG A 23 3.11 -1.23 1.14
C ARG A 23 2.39 -1.76 2.38
N LEU A 24 1.82 -0.85 3.16
CA LEU A 24 1.00 -1.15 4.33
C LEU A 24 -0.49 -1.02 3.97
N PHE A 25 -1.25 -2.08 4.23
CA PHE A 25 -2.71 -2.06 4.10
C PHE A 25 -3.33 -2.14 5.49
N VAL A 26 -4.20 -1.18 5.83
CA VAL A 26 -4.89 -1.16 7.13
C VAL A 26 -6.39 -1.31 6.92
N SER A 27 -6.94 -2.38 7.48
CA SER A 27 -8.37 -2.65 7.60
C SER A 27 -8.73 -2.69 9.07
N SER A 28 -9.70 -1.87 9.49
CA SER A 28 -10.25 -1.86 10.85
C SER A 28 -11.68 -1.36 10.83
N THR A 29 -12.45 -1.54 11.91
CA THR A 29 -13.77 -0.96 12.15
C THR A 29 -13.69 0.57 12.39
N PHE A 30 -14.69 1.35 11.96
CA PHE A 30 -14.55 2.84 11.90
C PHE A 30 -14.78 3.49 13.25
N THR A 31 -15.72 2.94 14.00
CA THR A 31 -16.26 3.54 15.22
C THR A 31 -15.33 3.40 16.42
N ASP A 32 -14.52 2.35 16.45
CA ASP A 32 -13.67 1.98 17.59
C ASP A 32 -12.19 2.32 17.40
N THR A 33 -11.75 2.64 16.18
CA THR A 33 -10.31 2.85 15.89
C THR A 33 -9.97 4.18 15.21
N THR A 34 -10.88 5.17 15.27
CA THR A 34 -10.65 6.48 14.63
C THR A 34 -9.39 7.16 15.17
N ASP A 35 -9.19 7.17 16.49
CA ASP A 35 -8.06 7.85 17.11
C ASP A 35 -6.73 7.16 16.79
N GLU A 36 -6.69 5.83 16.78
CA GLU A 36 -5.54 5.04 16.39
C GLU A 36 -5.18 5.29 14.92
N ARG A 37 -6.17 5.33 14.02
CA ARG A 37 -5.94 5.64 12.60
C ARG A 37 -5.41 7.05 12.40
N ASN A 38 -5.96 8.03 13.12
CA ASN A 38 -5.43 9.40 13.12
C ASN A 38 -3.99 9.43 13.64
N GLY A 39 -3.69 8.65 14.68
CA GLY A 39 -2.33 8.49 15.20
C GLY A 39 -1.36 7.90 14.16
N LEU A 40 -1.81 6.89 13.40
CA LEU A 40 -1.02 6.31 12.32
C LEU A 40 -0.68 7.34 11.24
N ILE A 41 -1.67 8.12 10.79
CA ILE A 41 -1.51 9.12 9.74
C ILE A 41 -0.62 10.28 10.21
N ASN A 42 -0.87 10.81 11.40
CA ASN A 42 -0.23 12.04 11.89
C ASN A 42 1.17 11.78 12.46
N HIS A 43 1.46 10.58 12.97
CA HIS A 43 2.69 10.32 13.71
C HIS A 43 3.52 9.15 13.17
N VAL A 44 2.88 8.05 12.74
CA VAL A 44 3.61 6.81 12.41
C VAL A 44 4.05 6.79 10.95
N TYR A 45 3.14 7.05 10.01
CA TYR A 45 3.45 6.98 8.58
C TYR A 45 4.54 7.95 8.12
N PRO A 46 4.60 9.22 8.60
CA PRO A 46 5.71 10.11 8.25
C PRO A 46 7.06 9.56 8.69
N ARG A 47 7.14 9.05 9.93
CA ARG A 47 8.37 8.45 10.49
C ARG A 47 8.78 7.19 9.74
N LEU A 48 7.84 6.32 9.41
CA LEU A 48 8.13 5.11 8.61
C LEU A 48 8.60 5.45 7.21
N ARG A 49 7.99 6.46 6.56
CA ARG A 49 8.43 6.94 5.26
C ARG A 49 9.86 7.44 5.30
N GLU A 50 10.20 8.30 6.27
CA GLU A 50 11.56 8.79 6.45
C GLU A 50 12.54 7.66 6.76
N TYR A 51 12.18 6.74 7.65
CA TYR A 51 13.02 5.60 8.01
C TYR A 51 13.32 4.69 6.82
N CYS A 52 12.30 4.30 6.06
CA CYS A 52 12.45 3.46 4.86
C CYS A 52 13.30 4.16 3.79
N LEU A 53 13.06 5.45 3.56
CA LEU A 53 13.78 6.22 2.55
C LEU A 53 15.23 6.48 2.96
N ASN A 54 15.47 6.89 4.21
CA ASN A 54 16.80 7.28 4.66
C ASN A 54 17.72 6.08 4.82
N LYS A 55 17.24 5.01 5.47
CA LYS A 55 18.06 3.86 5.84
C LYS A 55 18.20 2.82 4.73
N TYR A 56 17.12 2.59 3.97
CA TYR A 56 17.07 1.50 3.00
C TYR A 56 16.89 1.96 1.55
N LYS A 57 16.66 3.27 1.33
CA LYS A 57 16.30 3.81 0.01
C LYS A 57 15.06 3.12 -0.59
N ILE A 58 14.12 2.76 0.29
CA ILE A 58 12.86 2.09 -0.03
C ILE A 58 11.71 3.08 0.13
N GLN A 59 10.78 3.06 -0.82
CA GLN A 59 9.56 3.86 -0.79
C GLN A 59 8.52 3.22 0.15
N PHE A 60 7.99 4.01 1.08
CA PHE A 60 6.86 3.59 1.91
C PHE A 60 5.54 4.09 1.30
N GLN A 61 4.59 3.17 1.14
CA GLN A 61 3.24 3.43 0.68
C GLN A 61 2.25 2.88 1.70
N TYR A 62 1.13 3.57 1.92
CA TYR A 62 0.04 3.04 2.73
C TYR A 62 -1.27 3.15 1.96
N SER A 63 -2.19 2.22 2.22
CA SER A 63 -3.53 2.24 1.68
C SER A 63 -4.52 1.91 2.78
N ASP A 64 -5.49 2.81 2.94
CA ASP A 64 -6.62 2.64 3.84
C ASP A 64 -7.77 2.03 3.03
N MET A 65 -8.17 0.80 3.34
CA MET A 65 -9.20 0.07 2.58
C MET A 65 -10.62 0.63 2.79
N ARG A 66 -10.79 1.74 3.52
CA ARG A 66 -12.04 2.52 3.58
C ARG A 66 -12.20 3.56 2.48
N TRP A 67 -11.22 3.77 1.60
CA TRP A 67 -11.36 4.68 0.47
C TRP A 67 -12.46 4.18 -0.49
N GLY A 68 -13.69 4.66 -0.30
CA GLY A 68 -14.88 4.24 -1.05
C GLY A 68 -16.02 3.63 -0.24
N ILE A 69 -15.90 3.48 1.08
CA ILE A 69 -17.03 3.09 1.94
C ILE A 69 -17.83 4.35 2.27
N GLN A 70 -18.93 4.57 1.56
CA GLN A 70 -19.91 5.60 1.90
C GLN A 70 -20.47 5.35 3.31
N SER A 71 -20.82 6.42 4.01
CA SER A 71 -21.30 6.49 5.40
C SER A 71 -22.56 5.66 5.72
N THR A 72 -23.04 4.82 4.80
CA THR A 72 -24.24 4.00 4.93
C THR A 72 -23.99 2.59 5.45
N ALA A 73 -22.73 2.19 5.65
CA ALA A 73 -22.39 0.99 6.41
C ALA A 73 -22.21 1.35 7.89
N SER A 74 -23.34 1.59 8.58
CA SER A 74 -23.42 1.62 10.05
C SER A 74 -23.71 0.23 10.59
#